data_AF-A0A0Q5FQZ9-F1
#
_entry.id   AF-A0A0Q5FQZ9-F1
#
_cell.length_a   1.000
_cell.length_b   1.000
_cell.length_c   1.000
_cell.angle_alpha   90.00
_cell.angle_beta   90.00
_cell.angle_gamma   90.00
#
_symmetry.space_group_name_H-M   'P 1'
#
loop_
_entity.id
_entity.type
_entity.pdbx_description
1 polymer ?
#
loop_
_entity_poly.entity_id
_entity_poly.type
_entity_poly.pdbx_seq_one_letter_code
_entity_poly.pdbx_strand_id
1 'polypeptide(L)'
;MSTTAAPTPLVEHPHISWATFEYMRQKIADLEAEKAQLQADVAHWEQQTNHWYLKATYTDLELQLMYRRRSRGANELTGEWNPATEQQGAVA
;
A
#
# COMPACT_ATOMS: atom_id res chain seq x y z
N MET A 1 -2.45 -57.08 56.37
CA MET A 1 -2.38 -56.92 54.90
C MET A 1 -2.71 -55.47 54.59
N SER A 2 -1.72 -54.65 54.20
CA SER A 2 -1.94 -53.24 53.91
C SER A 2 -2.15 -53.05 52.42
N THR A 3 -3.39 -52.77 52.02
CA THR A 3 -3.72 -52.45 50.63
C THR A 3 -3.21 -51.05 50.31
N THR A 4 -2.20 -50.97 49.46
CA THR A 4 -1.70 -49.69 48.91
C THR A 4 -2.68 -49.25 47.83
N ALA A 5 -3.36 -48.12 48.03
CA ALA A 5 -4.21 -47.51 47.02
C ALA A 5 -3.36 -46.89 45.91
N ALA A 6 -3.72 -47.13 44.65
CA ALA A 6 -3.05 -46.51 43.50
C ALA A 6 -3.26 -44.98 43.52
N PRO A 7 -2.25 -44.18 43.12
CA PRO A 7 -2.37 -42.73 43.09
C PRO A 7 -3.41 -42.31 42.05
N THR A 8 -4.31 -41.41 42.45
CA THR A 8 -5.32 -40.80 41.57
C THR A 8 -4.62 -40.07 40.41
N PRO A 9 -5.02 -40.27 39.14
CA PRO A 9 -4.42 -39.55 38.03
C PRO A 9 -4.65 -38.05 38.20
N LEU A 10 -3.59 -37.25 38.03
CA LEU A 10 -3.68 -35.78 37.95
C LEU A 10 -4.47 -35.44 36.69
N VAL A 11 -5.71 -35.00 36.86
CA VAL A 11 -6.52 -34.45 35.78
C VAL A 11 -6.11 -32.98 35.63
N GLU A 12 -5.35 -32.67 34.59
CA GLU A 12 -5.06 -31.29 34.23
C GLU A 12 -6.33 -30.63 33.72
N HIS A 13 -6.78 -29.60 34.44
CA HIS A 13 -7.87 -28.75 33.99
C HIS A 13 -7.30 -27.55 33.24
N PRO A 14 -7.69 -27.31 31.98
CA PRO A 14 -7.24 -26.15 31.25
C PRO A 14 -7.65 -24.86 31.96
N HIS A 15 -6.76 -23.86 31.95
CA HIS A 15 -6.96 -22.56 32.62
C HIS A 15 -8.10 -21.72 32.03
N ILE A 16 -8.65 -22.12 30.89
CA ILE A 16 -9.71 -21.41 30.18
C ILE A 16 -10.87 -22.36 29.87
N SER A 17 -12.07 -21.79 29.83
CA SER A 17 -13.25 -22.54 29.39
C SER A 17 -13.16 -22.90 27.91
N TRP A 18 -13.83 -23.98 27.50
CA TRP A 18 -13.94 -24.36 26.09
C TRP A 18 -14.53 -23.24 25.23
N ALA A 19 -15.53 -22.51 25.73
CA ALA A 19 -16.13 -21.38 25.03
C ALA A 19 -15.12 -20.25 24.80
N THR A 20 -14.27 -19.97 25.78
CA THR A 20 -13.20 -18.97 25.66
C THR A 20 -12.16 -19.40 24.63
N PHE A 21 -11.77 -20.68 24.62
CA PHE A 21 -10.85 -21.22 23.64
C PHE A 21 -11.41 -21.07 22.20
N GLU A 22 -12.64 -21.48 21.98
CA GLU A 22 -13.26 -21.42 20.66
C GLU A 22 -13.45 -19.98 20.17
N TYR A 23 -13.85 -19.07 21.07
CA TYR A 23 -13.93 -17.64 20.77
C TYR A 23 -12.56 -17.08 20.36
N MET A 24 -11.50 -17.36 21.11
CA MET A 24 -10.16 -16.87 20.77
C MET A 24 -9.67 -17.44 19.44
N ARG A 25 -9.96 -18.72 19.16
CA ARG A 25 -9.62 -19.36 17.88
C ARG A 25 -10.27 -18.65 16.69
N GLN A 26 -11.57 -18.38 16.78
CA GLN A 26 -12.30 -17.64 15.74
C GLN A 26 -11.77 -16.22 15.60
N LYS A 27 -11.53 -15.54 16.73
CA LYS A 27 -11.07 -14.16 16.71
C LYS A 27 -9.67 -14.02 16.09
N ILE A 28 -8.80 -14.99 16.26
CA ILE A 28 -7.49 -15.03 15.59
C ILE A 28 -7.68 -15.10 14.07
N ALA A 29 -8.56 -15.97 13.57
CA ALA A 29 -8.83 -16.08 12.14
C ALA A 29 -9.39 -14.78 11.55
N ASP A 30 -10.31 -14.11 12.27
CA ASP A 30 -10.85 -12.81 11.85
C ASP A 30 -9.75 -11.76 11.74
N LEU A 31 -8.86 -11.68 12.74
CA LEU A 31 -7.76 -10.72 12.77
C LEU A 31 -6.70 -10.99 11.69
N GLU A 32 -6.44 -12.26 11.38
CA GLU A 32 -5.55 -12.62 10.26
C GLU A 32 -6.12 -12.19 8.92
N ALA A 33 -7.43 -12.34 8.71
CA ALA A 33 -8.11 -11.86 7.52
C ALA A 33 -8.09 -10.32 7.42
N GLU A 34 -8.39 -9.61 8.51
CA GLU A 34 -8.35 -8.15 8.56
C GLU A 34 -6.95 -7.60 8.28
N LYS A 35 -5.92 -8.24 8.86
CA LYS A 35 -4.52 -7.90 8.60
C LYS A 35 -4.16 -8.07 7.12
N ALA A 36 -4.57 -9.16 6.49
CA ALA A 36 -4.28 -9.41 5.07
C ALA A 36 -4.92 -8.34 4.17
N GLN A 37 -6.15 -7.92 4.48
CA GLN A 37 -6.83 -6.84 3.76
C GLN A 37 -6.07 -5.51 3.92
N LEU A 38 -5.70 -5.14 5.15
CA LEU A 38 -4.97 -3.90 5.40
C LEU A 38 -3.60 -3.88 4.70
N GLN A 39 -2.91 -5.02 4.61
CA GLN A 39 -1.67 -5.14 3.86
C GLN A 39 -1.87 -4.93 2.36
N ALA A 40 -2.96 -5.45 1.80
CA ALA A 40 -3.32 -5.21 0.40
C ALA A 40 -3.64 -3.73 0.15
N ASP A 41 -4.34 -3.07 1.08
CA ASP A 41 -4.66 -1.65 0.98
C ASP A 41 -3.38 -0.78 1.03
N VAL A 42 -2.44 -1.07 1.93
CA VAL A 42 -1.14 -0.37 1.98
C VAL A 42 -0.39 -0.52 0.66
N ALA A 43 -0.28 -1.76 0.16
CA ALA A 43 0.40 -2.03 -1.11
C ALA A 43 -0.26 -1.29 -2.28
N HIS A 44 -1.59 -1.17 -2.27
CA HIS A 44 -2.33 -0.40 -3.27
C HIS A 44 -1.96 1.08 -3.23
N TRP A 45 -1.93 1.70 -2.04
CA TRP A 45 -1.59 3.11 -1.89
C TRP A 45 -0.12 3.41 -2.22
N GLU A 46 0.79 2.50 -1.90
CA GLU A 46 2.21 2.61 -2.29
C GLU A 46 2.38 2.60 -3.82
N GLN A 47 1.58 1.81 -4.54
CA GLN A 47 1.66 1.73 -6.00
C GLN A 47 0.98 2.91 -6.71
N GLN A 48 -0.07 3.50 -6.12
CA GLN A 48 -0.82 4.59 -6.74
C GLN A 48 -0.14 5.95 -6.63
N THR A 49 0.94 6.06 -5.86
CA THR A 49 1.52 7.35 -5.54
C THR A 49 2.66 7.74 -6.49
N ASN A 50 2.27 8.16 -7.70
CA ASN A 50 3.08 9.07 -8.51
C ASN A 50 3.16 10.44 -7.83
N HIS A 51 3.90 10.52 -6.72
CA HIS A 51 4.19 11.79 -6.07
C HIS A 51 5.22 12.55 -6.90
N TRP A 52 4.75 13.53 -7.66
CA TRP A 52 5.61 14.47 -8.35
C TRP A 52 6.03 15.57 -7.38
N TYR A 53 7.30 15.60 -7.02
CA TYR A 53 7.88 16.70 -6.25
C TYR A 53 8.47 17.75 -7.19
N LEU A 54 8.14 19.01 -6.94
CA LEU A 54 8.81 20.16 -7.57
C LEU A 54 10.08 20.49 -6.77
N LYS A 55 11.12 20.93 -7.48
CA LYS A 55 12.34 21.46 -6.83
C LYS A 55 11.97 22.74 -6.08
N ALA A 56 12.32 22.84 -4.80
CA ALA A 56 11.96 24.01 -3.99
C ALA A 56 12.75 25.29 -4.38
N THR A 57 13.91 25.13 -5.00
CA THR A 57 14.84 26.22 -5.32
C THR A 57 15.16 26.25 -6.81
N TYR A 58 14.20 26.75 -7.60
CA TYR A 58 14.47 27.09 -8.99
C TYR A 58 15.22 28.42 -9.05
N THR A 59 16.26 28.48 -9.87
CA THR A 59 16.85 29.76 -10.28
C THR A 59 15.95 30.46 -11.30
N ASP A 60 16.08 31.77 -11.45
CA ASP A 60 15.29 32.54 -12.43
C ASP A 60 15.47 32.01 -13.87
N LEU A 61 16.67 31.55 -14.22
CA LEU A 61 16.95 30.93 -15.51
C LEU A 61 16.21 29.59 -15.68
N GLU A 62 16.19 28.74 -14.65
CA GLU A 62 15.47 27.47 -14.67
C GLU A 62 13.96 27.68 -14.82
N LEU A 63 13.40 28.70 -14.14
CA LEU A 63 11.99 29.08 -14.30
C LEU A 63 11.69 29.54 -15.73
N GLN A 64 12.50 30.43 -16.29
CA GLN A 64 12.33 30.90 -17.67
C GLN A 64 12.40 29.76 -18.69
N LEU A 65 13.28 28.76 -18.47
CA LEU A 65 13.37 27.58 -19.31
C LEU A 65 12.14 26.67 -19.17
N MET A 66 11.58 26.49 -17.95
CA MET A 66 10.30 25.80 -17.76
C MET A 66 9.16 26.48 -18.52
N TYR A 67 9.03 27.81 -18.39
CA TYR A 67 7.99 28.57 -19.09
C TYR A 67 8.13 28.49 -20.62
N ARG A 68 9.35 28.56 -21.16
CA ARG A 68 9.63 28.37 -22.59
C ARG A 68 9.33 26.96 -23.10
N ARG A 69 9.50 25.93 -22.26
CA ARG A 69 9.15 24.54 -22.60
C ARG A 69 7.64 24.33 -22.60
N ARG A 70 6.92 24.93 -21.64
CA ARG A 70 5.45 24.92 -21.60
C ARG A 70 4.84 25.56 -22.86
N SER A 71 5.40 26.68 -23.32
CA SER A 71 4.91 27.42 -24.49
C SER A 71 5.20 26.76 -25.85
N ARG A 72 5.86 25.59 -25.88
CA ARG A 72 6.28 24.90 -27.13
C ARG A 72 5.53 23.60 -27.43
N GLY A 73 4.52 23.21 -26.65
CA GLY A 73 3.80 21.95 -26.92
C GLY A 73 2.66 21.56 -25.97
N ALA A 74 2.13 22.48 -25.16
CA ALA A 74 0.90 22.23 -24.42
C ALA A 74 -0.26 22.90 -25.16
N ASN A 75 -1.26 22.13 -25.57
CA ASN A 75 -2.50 22.72 -26.10
C ASN A 75 -3.25 23.38 -24.93
N GLU A 76 -3.38 24.71 -24.95
CA GLU A 76 -3.97 25.49 -23.86
C GLU A 76 -5.48 25.25 -23.69
N LEU A 77 -6.18 24.72 -24.70
CA LEU A 77 -7.62 24.43 -24.67
C LEU A 77 -7.96 23.00 -24.19
N THR A 78 -7.06 22.03 -24.38
CA THR A 78 -7.33 20.60 -24.07
C THR A 78 -6.39 20.01 -23.03
N GLY A 79 -5.29 20.68 -22.68
CA GLY A 79 -4.29 20.19 -21.71
C GLY A 79 -3.41 19.05 -22.22
N GLU A 80 -3.61 18.59 -23.45
CA GLU A 80 -2.81 17.54 -24.06
C GLU A 80 -1.41 18.06 -24.44
N TRP A 81 -0.39 17.27 -24.10
CA TRP A 81 0.97 17.51 -24.53
C TRP A 81 1.13 16.97 -25.95
N ASN A 82 1.29 17.87 -26.91
CA ASN A 82 1.50 17.53 -28.30
C ASN A 82 2.95 17.93 -28.64
N PRO A 83 3.93 17.01 -28.54
CA PRO A 83 5.28 17.31 -29.00
C PRO A 83 5.16 17.62 -30.48
N ALA A 84 5.70 18.77 -30.91
CA ALA A 84 5.70 19.17 -32.31
C ALA A 84 6.13 17.97 -33.18
N THR A 85 5.15 17.33 -33.82
CA THR A 85 5.36 16.27 -34.79
C THR A 85 6.07 16.91 -35.96
N GLU A 86 7.35 16.55 -36.08
CA GLU A 86 8.04 16.33 -37.34
C GLU A 86 7.86 17.44 -38.39
N GLN A 87 8.80 18.39 -38.38
CA GLN A 87 9.30 18.99 -39.60
C GLN A 87 9.87 17.88 -40.51
N GLN A 88 9.01 17.14 -41.22
CA GLN A 88 9.42 16.31 -42.34
C GLN A 88 8.47 16.57 -43.50
N GLY A 89 8.96 17.28 -44.52
CA GLY A 89 8.24 17.46 -45.80
C GLY A 89 8.21 18.89 -46.33
N ALA A 90 9.33 19.61 -46.36
CA ALA A 90 9.47 20.81 -47.18
C ALA A 90 10.82 20.80 -47.91
N VAL A 91 11.01 19.83 -48.81
CA VAL A 91 11.89 19.97 -49.98
C VAL A 91 11.34 19.12 -51.13
N ALA A 92 10.61 19.75 -52.05
CA ALA A 92 10.64 19.53 -53.50
C ALA A 92 9.87 20.68 -54.17
#